data_AF-A0A6I9YK12-F1
#
_entry.id   AF-A0A6I9YK12-F1
#
_cell.length_a   1.000
_cell.length_b   1.000
_cell.length_c   1.000
_cell.angle_alpha   90.00
_cell.angle_beta   90.00
_cell.angle_gamma   90.00
#
_symmetry.space_group_name_H-M   'P 1'
#
loop_
_entity.id
_entity.type
_entity.pdbx_description
1 polymer ?
#
loop_
_entity_poly.entity_id
_entity_poly.type
_entity_poly.pdbx_seq_one_letter_code
_entity_poly.pdbx_strand_id
1 'polypeptide(L)'
;MICEAGFERKTSCAVSSFICDSGEINWEFITKHVQYGEQDSILDYINSMRSLGPLCESIHLHLKSLTVEQFENQFVVWLQWTNCPEIFLEMIDTIKNPHGAAVALSLMKLTSCLERALGDVFLLIGKDCPFLLRDLLASPELVSIFGQPVMDVLKVFIGSPDSLNLRNILWHGFVSVEEIPVKYFSMLLFLTAGLGQLLNNYCLQAHSALIHRPYVSFTHLKELHIFPDLNQELLSLAKELVTKSNIVLKTMIPFWIAAITSFQQARYADCVILLLPQLEGGLRVLFTAVNKCPSRLMTAESSSLYTTFDEILAKQLNNEEINQLPIVLGESAMSSADFHKMT
;
A
#
# COMPACT_ATOMS: atom_id res chain seq x y z
N MET A 1 1.09 13.19 -12.91
CA MET A 1 1.33 11.74 -12.69
C MET A 1 1.94 11.58 -11.31
N ILE A 2 1.62 10.50 -10.59
CA ILE A 2 2.18 10.23 -9.25
C ILE A 2 3.72 10.15 -9.29
N CYS A 3 4.30 9.66 -10.39
CA CYS A 3 5.74 9.47 -10.50
C CYS A 3 6.60 10.73 -10.37
N GLU A 4 6.01 11.91 -10.55
CA GLU A 4 6.72 13.19 -10.49
C GLU A 4 6.41 14.00 -9.22
N ALA A 5 5.41 13.58 -8.43
CA ALA A 5 4.91 14.37 -7.32
C ALA A 5 5.98 14.59 -6.23
N GLY A 6 6.34 15.84 -6.01
CA GLY A 6 7.38 16.22 -5.04
C GLY A 6 8.82 16.10 -5.54
N PHE A 7 9.06 15.59 -6.75
CA PHE A 7 10.40 15.47 -7.33
C PHE A 7 10.73 16.62 -8.30
N GLU A 8 9.97 17.70 -8.29
CA GLU A 8 10.20 18.88 -9.12
C GLU A 8 11.48 19.63 -8.70
N ARG A 9 11.86 19.53 -7.42
CA ARG A 9 13.06 20.13 -6.85
C ARG A 9 14.19 19.11 -6.75
N LYS A 10 15.35 19.45 -7.31
CA LYS A 10 16.58 18.63 -7.24
C LYS A 10 17.52 19.12 -6.14
N THR A 11 17.04 19.12 -4.90
CA THR A 11 17.88 19.39 -3.72
C THR A 11 18.25 18.09 -3.04
N SER A 12 19.45 18.01 -2.47
CA SER A 12 19.91 16.83 -1.72
C SER A 12 20.04 17.19 -0.23
N CYS A 13 19.50 16.34 0.63
CA CYS A 13 19.68 16.38 2.07
C CYS A 13 20.89 15.52 2.47
N ALA A 14 21.70 16.01 3.41
CA ALA A 14 22.78 15.21 3.99
C ALA A 14 22.20 14.11 4.88
N VAL A 15 22.88 12.95 4.95
CA VAL A 15 22.43 11.82 5.79
C VAL A 15 22.30 12.23 7.26
N SER A 16 23.23 13.04 7.76
CA SER A 16 23.20 13.59 9.13
C SER A 16 22.01 14.51 9.41
N SER A 17 21.26 14.93 8.38
CA SER A 17 20.02 15.69 8.56
C SER A 17 18.88 14.79 9.02
N PHE A 18 18.77 13.57 8.48
CA PHE A 18 17.63 12.67 8.72
C PHE A 18 17.97 11.42 9.56
N ILE A 19 19.26 11.18 9.85
CA ILE A 19 19.75 10.17 10.79
C ILE A 19 20.70 10.85 11.77
N CYS A 20 20.44 10.68 13.07
CA CYS A 20 21.29 11.19 14.15
C CYS A 20 22.58 10.35 14.28
N ASP A 21 23.59 10.89 14.99
CA ASP A 21 24.83 10.15 15.27
C ASP A 21 24.59 8.85 16.07
N SER A 22 23.46 8.76 16.80
CA SER A 22 23.00 7.54 17.49
C SER A 22 22.49 6.45 16.55
N GLY A 23 22.30 6.75 15.25
CA GLY A 23 21.62 5.87 14.29
C GLY A 23 20.10 5.98 14.30
N GLU A 24 19.53 6.82 15.17
CA GLU A 24 18.10 7.08 15.24
C GLU A 24 17.62 8.00 14.12
N ILE A 25 16.36 7.86 13.74
CA ILE A 25 15.74 8.70 12.73
C ILE A 25 15.43 10.08 13.32
N ASN A 26 15.90 11.14 12.64
CA ASN A 26 15.69 12.51 13.08
C ASN A 26 14.29 13.01 12.69
N TRP A 27 13.29 12.65 13.49
CA TRP A 27 11.91 13.07 13.28
C TRP A 27 11.74 14.60 13.28
N GLU A 28 12.49 15.34 14.11
CA GLU A 28 12.41 16.80 14.15
C GLU A 28 12.76 17.43 12.79
N PHE A 29 13.76 16.88 12.09
CA PHE A 29 14.11 17.31 10.75
C PHE A 29 13.01 16.95 9.73
N ILE A 30 12.53 15.70 9.76
CA ILE A 30 11.53 15.20 8.80
C ILE A 30 10.23 16.00 8.90
N THR A 31 9.75 16.25 10.12
CA THR A 31 8.44 16.89 10.34
C THR A 31 8.45 18.38 9.97
N LYS A 32 9.62 19.03 9.87
CA LYS A 32 9.75 20.41 9.35
C LYS A 32 9.36 20.53 7.88
N HIS A 33 9.33 19.42 7.15
CA HIS A 33 8.88 19.39 5.76
C HIS A 33 7.35 19.32 5.61
N VAL A 34 6.62 19.03 6.69
CA VAL A 34 5.15 19.08 6.69
C VAL A 34 4.70 20.53 6.70
N GLN A 35 3.72 20.86 5.85
CA GLN A 35 3.16 22.19 5.68
C GLN A 35 1.67 22.19 6.06
N TYR A 36 1.22 23.27 6.69
CA TYR A 36 -0.17 23.47 7.08
C TYR A 36 -0.72 24.69 6.33
N GLY A 37 -2.02 24.69 6.03
CA GLY A 37 -2.69 25.83 5.41
C GLY A 37 -2.76 27.05 6.33
N GLU A 38 -3.18 28.20 5.80
CA GLU A 38 -3.18 29.52 6.46
C GLU A 38 -3.97 29.60 7.79
N GLN A 39 -4.75 28.58 8.15
CA GLN A 39 -5.49 28.48 9.42
C GLN A 39 -4.92 27.42 10.40
N ASP A 40 -3.66 27.02 10.24
CA ASP A 40 -2.84 26.20 11.17
C ASP A 40 -3.42 24.84 11.61
N SER A 41 -4.45 24.32 10.94
CA SER A 41 -5.15 23.10 11.35
C SER A 41 -5.36 22.07 10.23
N ILE A 42 -5.18 22.46 8.96
CA ILE A 42 -5.38 21.58 7.81
C ILE A 42 -4.04 21.32 7.15
N LEU A 43 -3.69 20.05 7.04
CA LEU A 43 -2.48 19.57 6.38
C LEU A 43 -2.52 19.92 4.88
N ASP A 44 -1.51 20.64 4.40
CA ASP A 44 -1.35 20.93 2.97
C ASP A 44 -0.56 19.79 2.33
N TYR A 45 -1.28 18.79 1.82
CA TYR A 45 -0.68 17.59 1.24
C TYR A 45 0.24 17.90 0.05
N ILE A 46 -0.13 18.86 -0.81
CA ILE A 46 0.61 19.17 -2.03
C ILE A 46 1.94 19.81 -1.67
N ASN A 47 1.94 20.85 -0.84
CA ASN A 47 3.17 21.52 -0.47
C ASN A 47 4.03 20.69 0.49
N SER A 48 3.41 19.87 1.35
CA SER A 48 4.14 18.88 2.16
C SER A 48 4.86 17.87 1.26
N MET A 49 4.20 17.31 0.24
CA MET A 49 4.84 16.36 -0.67
C MET A 49 5.98 17.01 -1.47
N ARG A 50 5.80 18.26 -1.93
CA ARG A 50 6.87 19.04 -2.57
C ARG A 50 8.09 19.28 -1.69
N SER A 51 7.86 19.42 -0.39
CA SER A 51 8.94 19.60 0.59
C SER A 51 9.61 18.28 0.96
N LEU A 52 8.84 17.19 1.06
CA LEU A 52 9.31 15.84 1.42
C LEU A 52 10.00 15.11 0.26
N GLY A 53 9.73 15.45 -0.99
CA GLY A 53 10.28 14.73 -2.14
C GLY A 53 11.81 14.72 -2.24
N PRO A 54 12.53 15.84 -2.03
CA PRO A 54 13.99 15.84 -1.89
C PRO A 54 14.52 14.90 -0.81
N LEU A 55 13.80 14.81 0.32
CA LEU A 55 14.14 13.91 1.40
C LEU A 55 13.91 12.44 1.01
N CYS A 56 12.84 12.14 0.28
CA CYS A 56 12.59 10.79 -0.28
C CYS A 56 13.73 10.34 -1.20
N GLU A 57 14.27 11.24 -2.03
CA GLU A 57 15.45 10.97 -2.86
C GLU A 57 16.67 10.64 -2.01
N SER A 58 17.01 11.50 -1.05
CA SER A 58 18.19 11.32 -0.19
C SER A 58 18.12 10.04 0.64
N ILE A 59 16.95 9.70 1.20
CA ILE A 59 16.73 8.44 1.92
C ILE A 59 16.88 7.26 0.98
N HIS A 60 16.30 7.31 -0.22
CA HIS A 60 16.46 6.24 -1.21
C HIS A 60 17.93 5.99 -1.56
N LEU A 61 18.69 7.04 -1.85
CA LEU A 61 20.11 6.95 -2.16
C LEU A 61 20.91 6.37 -0.98
N HIS A 62 20.59 6.79 0.25
CA HIS A 62 21.20 6.24 1.45
C HIS A 62 20.92 4.74 1.60
N LEU A 63 19.64 4.33 1.60
CA LEU A 63 19.28 2.92 1.75
C LEU A 63 19.88 2.04 0.64
N LYS A 64 19.92 2.54 -0.60
CA LYS A 64 20.53 1.84 -1.74
C LYS A 64 22.03 1.62 -1.56
N SER A 65 22.72 2.54 -0.88
CA SER A 65 24.16 2.47 -0.63
C SER A 65 24.55 1.44 0.43
N LEU A 66 23.64 1.06 1.32
CA LEU A 66 23.91 0.11 2.41
C LEU A 66 24.13 -1.31 1.88
N THR A 67 25.00 -2.07 2.52
CA THR A 67 25.02 -3.54 2.38
C THR A 67 23.79 -4.15 3.05
N VAL A 68 23.49 -5.42 2.75
CA VAL A 68 22.40 -6.15 3.43
C VAL A 68 22.65 -6.20 4.94
N GLU A 69 23.88 -6.52 5.35
CA GLU A 69 24.28 -6.55 6.76
C GLU A 69 24.14 -5.19 7.45
N GLN A 70 24.51 -4.09 6.78
CA GLN A 70 24.34 -2.74 7.33
C GLN A 70 22.85 -2.39 7.49
N PHE A 71 22.02 -2.74 6.51
CA PHE A 71 20.58 -2.53 6.59
C PHE A 71 19.95 -3.35 7.73
N GLU A 72 20.34 -4.61 7.86
CA GLU A 72 19.87 -5.49 8.93
C GLU A 72 20.21 -4.94 10.32
N ASN A 73 21.48 -4.62 10.54
CA ASN A 73 21.96 -4.11 11.83
C ASN A 73 21.33 -2.76 12.19
N GLN A 74 21.08 -1.89 11.21
CA GLN A 74 20.57 -0.55 11.46
C GLN A 74 19.04 -0.46 11.52
N PHE A 75 18.31 -1.20 10.69
CA PHE A 75 16.87 -1.01 10.51
C PHE A 75 16.01 -2.20 10.93
N VAL A 76 16.46 -3.45 10.72
CA VAL A 76 15.59 -4.62 10.95
C VAL A 76 15.19 -4.78 12.41
N VAL A 77 16.08 -4.44 13.35
CA VAL A 77 15.75 -4.40 14.79
C VAL A 77 14.54 -3.49 15.07
N TRP A 78 14.44 -2.37 14.36
CA TRP A 78 13.34 -1.42 14.49
C TRP A 78 12.12 -1.74 13.63
N LEU A 79 12.14 -2.86 12.91
CA LEU A 79 11.00 -3.36 12.13
C LEU A 79 10.31 -4.56 12.81
N GLN A 80 10.88 -5.09 13.89
CA GLN A 80 10.32 -6.24 14.62
C GLN A 80 8.92 -5.96 15.19
N TRP A 81 8.60 -4.70 15.49
CA TRP A 81 7.28 -4.29 16.00
C TRP A 81 6.14 -4.52 15.01
N THR A 82 6.40 -4.86 13.75
CA THR A 82 5.35 -5.20 12.79
C THR A 82 4.97 -6.68 12.81
N ASN A 83 5.69 -7.51 13.58
CA ASN A 83 5.52 -8.97 13.65
C ASN A 83 5.71 -9.70 12.30
N CYS A 84 6.47 -9.09 11.37
CA CYS A 84 6.82 -9.68 10.07
C CYS A 84 8.22 -9.24 9.58
N PRO A 85 9.27 -9.30 10.42
CA PRO A 85 10.60 -8.78 10.09
C PRO A 85 11.21 -9.42 8.83
N GLU A 86 10.85 -10.65 8.51
CA GLU A 86 11.39 -11.41 7.38
C GLU A 86 11.03 -10.78 6.03
N ILE A 87 9.85 -10.14 5.94
CA ILE A 87 9.39 -9.46 4.73
C ILE A 87 10.35 -8.32 4.35
N PHE A 88 10.97 -7.65 5.32
CA PHE A 88 11.83 -6.50 5.08
C PHE A 88 13.22 -6.87 4.57
N LEU A 89 13.66 -8.11 4.78
CA LEU A 89 14.90 -8.62 4.18
C LEU A 89 14.76 -8.75 2.66
N GLU A 90 13.59 -9.11 2.16
CA GLU A 90 13.32 -9.14 0.70
C GLU A 90 13.25 -7.72 0.11
N MET A 91 12.87 -6.73 0.93
CA MET A 91 12.65 -5.36 0.50
C MET A 91 13.94 -4.62 0.11
N ILE A 92 15.09 -4.97 0.70
CA ILE A 92 16.37 -4.33 0.35
C ILE A 92 16.80 -4.63 -1.09
N ASP A 93 16.50 -5.83 -1.59
CA ASP A 93 16.77 -6.18 -3.00
C ASP A 93 15.93 -5.32 -3.94
N THR A 94 14.66 -5.06 -3.60
CA THR A 94 13.79 -4.15 -4.37
C THR A 94 14.34 -2.72 -4.39
N ILE A 95 14.97 -2.24 -3.31
CA ILE A 95 15.61 -0.91 -3.29
C ILE A 95 16.83 -0.87 -4.21
N LYS A 96 17.66 -1.92 -4.16
CA LYS A 96 18.92 -2.00 -4.94
C LYS A 96 18.64 -2.18 -6.43
N ASN A 97 17.70 -3.07 -6.75
CA ASN A 97 17.39 -3.56 -8.08
C ASN A 97 15.88 -3.43 -8.38
N PRO A 98 15.32 -2.19 -8.41
CA PRO A 98 13.90 -2.01 -8.70
C PRO A 98 13.60 -2.45 -10.13
N HIS A 99 12.62 -3.34 -10.29
CA HIS A 99 12.20 -3.83 -11.60
C HIS A 99 10.73 -4.24 -11.63
N GLY A 100 10.08 -4.03 -12.78
CA GLY A 100 8.71 -4.45 -13.04
C GLY A 100 7.74 -4.11 -11.90
N ALA A 101 7.00 -5.12 -11.43
CA ALA A 101 6.03 -4.98 -10.36
C ALA A 101 6.62 -5.00 -8.93
N ALA A 102 7.94 -5.18 -8.76
CA ALA A 102 8.55 -5.43 -7.44
C ALA A 102 8.37 -4.27 -6.46
N VAL A 103 8.47 -3.01 -6.94
CA VAL A 103 8.28 -1.81 -6.10
C VAL A 103 6.84 -1.73 -5.60
N ALA A 104 5.87 -1.89 -6.49
CA ALA A 104 4.46 -1.86 -6.15
C ALA A 104 4.05 -3.03 -5.23
N LEU A 105 4.55 -4.25 -5.50
CA LEU A 105 4.37 -5.40 -4.61
C LEU A 105 4.93 -5.13 -3.21
N SER A 106 6.15 -4.60 -3.13
CA SER A 106 6.78 -4.28 -1.85
C SER A 106 6.02 -3.19 -1.09
N LEU A 107 5.50 -2.17 -1.79
CA LEU A 107 4.64 -1.15 -1.17
C LEU A 107 3.30 -1.72 -0.68
N MET A 108 2.66 -2.62 -1.44
CA MET A 108 1.43 -3.28 -1.00
C MET A 108 1.69 -4.12 0.27
N LYS A 109 2.77 -4.91 0.29
CA LYS A 109 3.19 -5.67 1.48
C LYS A 109 3.47 -4.75 2.65
N LEU A 110 4.28 -3.70 2.44
CA LEU A 110 4.69 -2.74 3.47
C LEU A 110 3.48 -2.04 4.09
N THR A 111 2.58 -1.51 3.26
CA THR A 111 1.40 -0.78 3.73
C THR A 111 0.42 -1.67 4.49
N SER A 112 0.22 -2.93 4.07
CA SER A 112 -0.58 -3.89 4.84
C SER A 112 0.05 -4.28 6.18
N CYS A 113 1.37 -4.45 6.22
CA CYS A 113 2.09 -4.72 7.46
C CYS A 113 1.99 -3.53 8.42
N LEU A 114 2.20 -2.32 7.90
CA LEU A 114 2.11 -1.08 8.67
C LEU A 114 0.69 -0.83 9.19
N GLU A 115 -0.34 -0.98 8.35
CA GLU A 115 -1.75 -0.83 8.74
C GLU A 115 -2.11 -1.79 9.90
N ARG A 116 -1.68 -3.05 9.82
CA ARG A 116 -1.91 -4.02 10.89
C ARG A 116 -1.14 -3.67 12.16
N ALA A 117 0.14 -3.33 12.03
CA ALA A 117 1.00 -3.02 13.17
C ALA A 117 0.53 -1.75 13.90
N LEU A 118 0.12 -0.72 13.17
CA LEU A 118 -0.47 0.49 13.75
C LEU A 118 -1.76 0.18 14.51
N GLY A 119 -2.57 -0.77 14.04
CA GLY A 119 -3.75 -1.19 14.80
C GLY A 119 -3.41 -1.98 16.07
N ASP A 120 -2.27 -2.70 16.11
CA ASP A 120 -1.77 -3.29 17.36
C ASP A 120 -1.32 -2.19 18.34
N VAL A 121 -0.62 -1.16 17.83
CA VAL A 121 -0.20 0.00 18.63
C VAL A 121 -1.39 0.79 19.16
N PHE A 122 -2.42 1.00 18.34
CA PHE A 122 -3.65 1.66 18.75
C PHE A 122 -4.27 1.00 19.98
N LEU A 123 -4.26 -0.34 20.03
CA LEU A 123 -4.84 -1.12 21.12
C LEU A 123 -4.02 -1.11 22.42
N LEU A 124 -2.85 -0.46 22.46
CA LEU A 124 -2.20 -0.13 23.72
C LEU A 124 -3.04 0.82 24.58
N ILE A 125 -3.86 1.66 23.94
CA ILE A 125 -4.66 2.71 24.59
C ILE A 125 -6.16 2.55 24.25
N GLY A 126 -6.47 2.32 22.98
CA GLY A 126 -7.82 2.20 22.46
C GLY A 126 -8.44 0.82 22.72
N LYS A 127 -9.73 0.70 22.39
CA LYS A 127 -10.49 -0.55 22.57
C LYS A 127 -10.90 -1.20 21.24
N ASP A 128 -11.46 -0.40 20.34
CA ASP A 128 -11.96 -0.84 19.04
C ASP A 128 -11.13 -0.17 17.95
N CYS A 129 -10.24 -0.94 17.31
CA CYS A 129 -9.37 -0.43 16.25
C CYS A 129 -10.22 0.06 15.07
N PRO A 130 -10.03 1.30 14.60
CA PRO A 130 -10.67 1.79 13.39
C PRO A 130 -10.45 0.85 12.20
N PHE A 131 -11.50 0.66 11.40
CA PHE A 131 -11.46 -0.20 10.22
C PHE A 131 -10.68 0.44 9.07
N LEU A 132 -10.84 1.76 8.85
CA LEU A 132 -10.17 2.47 7.77
C LEU A 132 -8.81 3.00 8.23
N LEU A 133 -7.76 2.75 7.44
CA LEU A 133 -6.40 3.25 7.70
C LEU A 133 -6.38 4.77 7.91
N ARG A 134 -7.14 5.55 7.13
CA ARG A 134 -7.21 7.01 7.30
C ARG A 134 -7.69 7.40 8.70
N ASP A 135 -8.69 6.70 9.21
CA ASP A 135 -9.29 7.01 10.51
C ASP A 135 -8.36 6.54 11.64
N LEU A 136 -7.66 5.41 11.42
CA LEU A 136 -6.57 4.96 12.29
C LEU A 136 -5.45 6.02 12.37
N LEU A 137 -4.97 6.54 11.24
CA LEU A 137 -3.94 7.57 11.19
C LEU A 137 -4.38 8.92 11.80
N ALA A 138 -5.68 9.19 11.83
CA ALA A 138 -6.26 10.39 12.45
C ALA A 138 -6.57 10.21 13.95
N SER A 139 -6.34 9.01 14.50
CA SER A 139 -6.74 8.68 15.87
C SER A 139 -5.90 9.41 16.93
N PRO A 140 -6.52 9.95 18.00
CA PRO A 140 -5.79 10.55 19.11
C PRO A 140 -4.88 9.54 19.84
N GLU A 141 -5.21 8.25 19.80
CA GLU A 141 -4.42 7.16 20.39
C GLU A 141 -3.03 7.10 19.74
N LEU A 142 -2.95 7.04 18.40
CA LEU A 142 -1.66 7.04 17.71
C LEU A 142 -0.92 8.37 17.86
N VAL A 143 -1.66 9.49 17.86
CA VAL A 143 -1.07 10.81 18.12
C VAL A 143 -0.45 10.90 19.52
N SER A 144 -1.05 10.26 20.52
CA SER A 144 -0.51 10.26 21.89
C SER A 144 0.78 9.44 22.04
N ILE A 145 1.03 8.49 21.14
CA ILE A 145 2.22 7.63 21.13
C ILE A 145 3.32 8.22 20.23
N PHE A 146 2.97 8.56 18.99
CA PHE A 146 3.94 8.99 17.97
C PHE A 146 4.07 10.50 17.83
N GLY A 147 3.09 11.26 18.31
CA GLY A 147 3.00 12.70 18.11
C GLY A 147 2.32 13.07 16.79
N GLN A 148 1.59 14.19 16.82
CA GLN A 148 0.85 14.71 15.68
C GLN A 148 1.73 14.92 14.42
N PRO A 149 2.91 15.55 14.50
CA PRO A 149 3.72 15.81 13.31
C PRO A 149 4.18 14.53 12.59
N VAL A 150 4.45 13.46 13.34
CA VAL A 150 4.84 12.15 12.79
C VAL A 150 3.66 11.52 12.05
N MET A 151 2.47 11.55 12.67
CA MET A 151 1.25 11.05 12.03
C MET A 151 0.91 11.83 10.76
N ASP A 152 1.16 13.14 10.74
CA ASP A 152 0.93 13.97 9.56
C ASP A 152 1.88 13.65 8.40
N VAL A 153 3.15 13.29 8.68
CA VAL A 153 4.05 12.72 7.65
C VAL A 153 3.43 11.47 7.02
N LEU A 154 2.92 10.53 7.82
CA LEU A 154 2.29 9.31 7.30
C LEU A 154 1.05 9.63 6.46
N LYS A 155 0.21 10.57 6.90
CA LYS A 155 -1.00 10.97 6.15
C LYS A 155 -0.66 11.51 4.76
N VAL A 156 0.47 12.18 4.57
CA VAL A 156 0.92 12.64 3.23
C VAL A 156 1.09 11.47 2.25
N PHE A 157 1.59 10.32 2.70
CA PHE A 157 1.86 9.17 1.84
C PHE A 157 0.67 8.20 1.73
N ILE A 158 -0.02 7.91 2.83
CA ILE A 158 -1.00 6.80 2.94
C ILE A 158 -2.32 7.22 3.61
N GLY A 159 -2.60 8.52 3.68
CA GLY A 159 -3.79 9.10 4.30
C GLY A 159 -5.05 9.10 3.42
N SER A 160 -5.74 10.24 3.37
CA SER A 160 -6.99 10.40 2.61
C SER A 160 -6.74 10.47 1.10
N PRO A 161 -7.79 10.44 0.26
CA PRO A 161 -7.68 10.68 -1.18
C PRO A 161 -7.04 12.02 -1.59
N ASP A 162 -7.00 13.01 -0.69
CA ASP A 162 -6.34 14.31 -0.93
C ASP A 162 -4.81 14.23 -0.81
N SER A 163 -4.28 13.13 -0.26
CA SER A 163 -2.85 12.85 -0.16
C SER A 163 -2.36 11.98 -1.33
N LEU A 164 -1.11 11.50 -1.29
CA LEU A 164 -0.68 10.51 -2.28
C LEU A 164 -1.54 9.23 -2.25
N ASN A 165 -2.10 8.90 -1.07
CA ASN A 165 -2.98 7.74 -0.89
C ASN A 165 -2.41 6.42 -1.46
N LEU A 166 -1.09 6.20 -1.32
CA LEU A 166 -0.34 5.12 -1.98
C LEU A 166 -0.97 3.74 -1.71
N ARG A 167 -1.46 3.50 -0.50
CA ARG A 167 -2.14 2.26 -0.12
C ARG A 167 -3.33 1.99 -1.02
N ASN A 168 -4.28 2.92 -1.14
CA ASN A 168 -5.52 2.68 -1.86
C ASN A 168 -5.31 2.64 -3.38
N ILE A 169 -4.51 3.54 -3.94
CA ILE A 169 -4.29 3.57 -5.38
C ILE A 169 -3.61 2.28 -5.89
N LEU A 170 -2.74 1.66 -5.07
CA LEU A 170 -2.11 0.38 -5.38
C LEU A 170 -3.10 -0.78 -5.24
N TRP A 171 -3.76 -0.89 -4.09
CA TRP A 171 -4.68 -2.01 -3.79
C TRP A 171 -5.92 -2.04 -4.71
N HIS A 172 -6.32 -0.89 -5.25
CA HIS A 172 -7.41 -0.78 -6.23
C HIS A 172 -6.94 -0.73 -7.69
N GLY A 173 -5.64 -0.89 -7.95
CA GLY A 173 -5.11 -1.03 -9.30
C GLY A 173 -5.28 0.21 -10.17
N PHE A 174 -5.11 1.41 -9.59
CA PHE A 174 -5.14 2.67 -10.34
C PHE A 174 -3.78 3.08 -10.89
N VAL A 175 -2.71 2.39 -10.50
CA VAL A 175 -1.34 2.79 -10.83
C VAL A 175 -0.59 1.67 -11.54
N SER A 176 0.06 2.00 -12.65
CA SER A 176 0.93 1.09 -13.39
C SER A 176 2.34 1.00 -12.81
N VAL A 177 3.13 0.01 -13.25
CA VAL A 177 4.47 -0.25 -12.70
C VAL A 177 5.46 0.92 -12.84
N GLU A 178 5.30 1.78 -13.85
CA GLU A 178 6.19 2.92 -14.12
C GLU A 178 5.78 4.20 -13.35
N GLU A 179 4.58 4.21 -12.78
CA GLU A 179 4.01 5.39 -12.14
C GLU A 179 4.32 5.49 -10.65
N ILE A 180 4.98 4.47 -10.07
CA ILE A 180 5.36 4.42 -8.64
C ILE A 180 6.87 4.58 -8.47
N PRO A 181 7.33 5.73 -7.96
CA PRO A 181 8.73 5.94 -7.61
C PRO A 181 9.17 5.03 -6.47
N VAL A 182 10.27 4.29 -6.67
CA VAL A 182 10.96 3.52 -5.62
C VAL A 182 11.33 4.38 -4.40
N LYS A 183 11.44 5.70 -4.58
CA LYS A 183 11.74 6.66 -3.51
C LYS A 183 10.65 6.72 -2.44
N TYR A 184 9.37 6.60 -2.83
CA TYR A 184 8.27 6.53 -1.86
C TYR A 184 8.31 5.23 -1.06
N PHE A 185 8.69 4.13 -1.70
CA PHE A 185 8.91 2.86 -1.02
C PHE A 185 10.04 2.96 0.00
N SER A 186 11.20 3.49 -0.39
CA SER A 186 12.32 3.74 0.52
C SER A 186 11.93 4.64 1.68
N MET A 187 11.16 5.71 1.42
CA MET A 187 10.66 6.61 2.46
C MET A 187 9.75 5.87 3.45
N LEU A 188 8.72 5.15 2.99
CA LEU A 188 7.82 4.45 3.89
C LEU A 188 8.51 3.34 4.70
N LEU A 189 9.49 2.64 4.11
CA LEU A 189 10.29 1.65 4.83
C LEU A 189 11.09 2.31 5.96
N PHE A 190 11.75 3.43 5.65
CA PHE A 190 12.49 4.23 6.60
C PHE A 190 11.59 4.74 7.74
N LEU A 191 10.45 5.33 7.41
CA LEU A 191 9.47 5.80 8.42
C LEU A 191 8.97 4.65 9.30
N THR A 192 8.74 3.45 8.75
CA THR A 192 8.30 2.27 9.52
C THR A 192 9.32 1.88 10.59
N ALA A 193 10.61 1.94 10.28
CA ALA A 193 11.67 1.72 11.27
C ALA A 193 11.69 2.85 12.33
N GLY A 194 11.51 4.11 11.93
CA GLY A 194 11.44 5.25 12.85
C GLY A 194 10.27 5.18 13.83
N LEU A 195 9.13 4.67 13.38
CA LEU A 195 7.98 4.41 14.26
C LEU A 195 8.33 3.34 15.30
N GLY A 196 9.07 2.30 14.92
CA GLY A 196 9.56 1.29 15.86
C GLY A 196 10.45 1.87 16.97
N GLN A 197 11.32 2.84 16.62
CA GLN A 197 12.14 3.57 17.59
C GLN A 197 11.29 4.38 18.58
N LEU A 198 10.31 5.14 18.08
CA LEU A 198 9.39 5.91 18.92
C LEU A 198 8.54 5.01 19.82
N LEU A 199 8.01 3.92 19.27
CA LEU A 199 7.20 2.96 20.00
C LEU A 199 7.98 2.29 21.13
N ASN A 200 9.23 1.89 20.86
CA ASN A 200 10.09 1.31 21.87
C ASN A 200 10.28 2.27 23.06
N ASN A 201 10.54 3.55 22.78
CA ASN A 201 10.67 4.57 23.82
C ASN A 201 9.38 4.75 24.62
N TYR A 202 8.22 4.78 23.95
CA TYR A 202 6.93 4.85 24.61
C TYR A 202 6.69 3.64 25.52
N CYS A 203 6.87 2.42 25.02
CA CYS A 203 6.66 1.18 25.79
C CYS A 203 7.55 1.12 27.04
N LEU A 204 8.82 1.54 26.93
CA LEU A 204 9.75 1.64 28.05
C LEU A 204 9.26 2.63 29.12
N GLN A 205 8.77 3.81 28.71
CA GLN A 205 8.26 4.83 29.64
C GLN A 205 6.94 4.40 30.29
N ALA A 206 6.03 3.84 29.50
CA ALA A 206 4.71 3.39 29.94
C ALA A 206 4.75 2.04 30.69
N HIS A 207 5.91 1.38 30.77
CA HIS A 207 6.06 0.03 31.32
C HIS A 207 5.05 -0.97 30.70
N SER A 208 4.84 -0.84 29.39
CA SER A 208 3.90 -1.64 28.61
C SER A 208 4.64 -2.47 27.56
N ALA A 209 3.96 -3.50 27.06
CA ALA A 209 4.45 -4.34 25.97
C ALA A 209 3.44 -4.33 24.83
N LEU A 210 3.92 -4.26 23.60
CA LEU A 210 3.09 -4.41 22.42
C LEU A 210 2.59 -5.85 22.32
N ILE A 211 1.27 -6.02 22.19
CA ILE A 211 0.64 -7.32 21.98
C ILE A 211 0.11 -7.36 20.54
N HIS A 212 0.57 -8.34 19.77
CA HIS A 212 0.11 -8.54 18.41
C HIS A 212 -1.23 -9.24 18.38
N ARG A 213 -2.19 -8.68 17.63
CA ARG A 213 -3.44 -9.37 17.36
C ARG A 213 -3.17 -10.68 16.61
N PRO A 214 -3.96 -11.75 16.83
CA PRO A 214 -3.81 -12.99 16.09
C PRO A 214 -4.17 -12.80 14.61
N TYR A 215 -3.45 -13.49 13.71
CA TYR A 215 -3.84 -13.56 12.31
C TYR A 215 -5.14 -14.35 12.14
N VAL A 216 -5.91 -14.02 11.10
CA VAL A 216 -7.07 -14.81 10.71
C VAL A 216 -6.58 -16.19 10.30
N SER A 217 -7.12 -17.23 10.94
CA SER A 217 -6.84 -18.61 10.58
C SER A 217 -7.98 -19.15 9.71
N PHE A 218 -7.66 -19.55 8.49
CA PHE A 218 -8.61 -20.24 7.62
C PHE A 218 -8.56 -21.75 7.91
N THR A 219 -9.29 -22.18 8.94
CA THR A 219 -9.23 -23.56 9.48
C THR A 219 -9.75 -24.64 8.52
N HIS A 220 -10.57 -24.27 7.53
CA HIS A 220 -11.19 -25.20 6.56
C HIS A 220 -10.45 -25.28 5.21
N LEU A 221 -9.25 -24.70 5.06
CA LEU A 221 -8.52 -24.70 3.79
C LEU A 221 -8.14 -26.10 3.28
N LYS A 222 -8.00 -27.10 4.16
CA LYS A 222 -7.62 -28.48 3.77
C LYS A 222 -8.63 -29.14 2.82
N GLU A 223 -9.86 -28.64 2.79
CA GLU A 223 -10.94 -29.12 1.94
C GLU A 223 -10.96 -28.43 0.57
N LEU A 224 -10.22 -27.32 0.42
CA LEU A 224 -10.08 -26.64 -0.86
C LEU A 224 -8.94 -27.28 -1.64
N HIS A 225 -9.27 -27.97 -2.72
CA HIS A 225 -8.27 -28.39 -3.70
C HIS A 225 -7.60 -27.14 -4.27
N ILE A 226 -6.33 -26.93 -3.95
CA ILE A 226 -5.53 -25.81 -4.46
C ILE A 226 -5.29 -26.07 -5.95
N PHE A 227 -6.16 -25.51 -6.79
CA PHE A 227 -6.04 -25.45 -8.25
C PHE A 227 -5.45 -26.71 -8.91
N PRO A 228 -6.08 -27.89 -8.73
CA PRO A 228 -5.52 -29.17 -9.17
C PRO A 228 -5.25 -29.23 -10.68
N ASP A 229 -5.95 -28.39 -11.44
CA ASP A 229 -5.89 -28.36 -12.90
C ASP A 229 -4.87 -27.35 -13.45
N LEU A 230 -4.28 -26.46 -12.64
CA LEU A 230 -3.35 -25.42 -13.11
C LEU A 230 -1.96 -26.00 -13.41
N ASN A 231 -1.77 -26.50 -14.63
CA ASN A 231 -0.50 -27.02 -15.15
C ASN A 231 0.31 -25.95 -15.93
N GLN A 232 1.55 -26.29 -16.33
CA GLN A 232 2.42 -25.36 -17.07
C GLN A 232 1.88 -24.92 -18.44
N GLU A 233 1.08 -25.77 -19.09
CA GLU A 233 0.43 -25.43 -20.37
C GLU A 233 -0.62 -24.34 -20.16
N LEU A 234 -1.48 -24.48 -19.15
CA LEU A 234 -2.47 -23.48 -18.79
C LEU A 234 -1.84 -22.17 -18.29
N LEU A 235 -0.73 -22.23 -17.56
CA LEU A 235 0.01 -21.02 -17.17
C LEU A 235 0.62 -20.30 -18.39
N SER A 236 1.07 -21.05 -19.40
CA SER A 236 1.58 -20.48 -20.65
C SER A 236 0.45 -19.84 -21.46
N LEU A 237 -0.70 -20.51 -21.55
CA LEU A 237 -1.91 -19.97 -22.16
C LEU A 237 -2.39 -18.72 -21.43
N ALA A 238 -2.36 -18.70 -20.10
CA ALA A 238 -2.73 -17.53 -19.30
C ALA A 238 -1.86 -16.31 -19.63
N LYS A 239 -0.55 -16.49 -19.81
CA LYS A 239 0.35 -15.40 -20.26
C LYS A 239 -0.05 -14.87 -21.63
N GLU A 240 -0.42 -15.74 -22.57
CA GLU A 240 -0.90 -15.33 -23.89
C GLU A 240 -2.23 -14.56 -23.79
N LEU A 241 -3.20 -15.09 -23.03
CA LEU A 241 -4.50 -14.47 -22.83
C LEU A 241 -4.39 -13.07 -22.22
N VAL A 242 -3.53 -12.88 -21.22
CA VAL A 242 -3.26 -11.57 -20.60
C VAL A 242 -2.83 -10.54 -21.65
N THR A 243 -2.02 -10.93 -22.64
CA THR A 243 -1.54 -9.99 -23.66
C THR A 243 -2.56 -9.67 -24.76
N LYS A 244 -3.54 -10.56 -24.98
CA LYS A 244 -4.54 -10.44 -26.05
C LYS A 244 -5.90 -9.94 -25.57
N SER A 245 -6.16 -10.02 -24.26
CA SER A 245 -7.46 -9.74 -23.68
C SER A 245 -7.78 -8.25 -23.66
N ASN A 246 -9.02 -7.90 -24.04
CA ASN A 246 -9.50 -6.51 -24.00
C ASN A 246 -9.88 -6.03 -22.60
N ILE A 247 -9.96 -6.93 -21.62
CA ILE A 247 -10.19 -6.57 -20.21
C ILE A 247 -8.90 -6.23 -19.47
N VAL A 248 -7.73 -6.53 -20.06
CA VAL A 248 -6.43 -6.22 -19.48
C VAL A 248 -5.93 -4.90 -20.07
N LEU A 249 -5.75 -3.89 -19.23
CA LEU A 249 -5.10 -2.65 -19.63
C LEU A 249 -3.63 -2.91 -19.97
N LYS A 250 -3.16 -2.40 -21.11
CA LYS A 250 -1.78 -2.63 -21.60
C LYS A 250 -0.72 -2.22 -20.58
N THR A 251 -0.94 -1.10 -19.90
CA THR A 251 -0.05 -0.58 -18.84
C THR A 251 0.00 -1.48 -17.60
N MET A 252 -0.99 -2.37 -17.42
CA MET A 252 -1.10 -3.27 -16.28
C MET A 252 -0.61 -4.69 -16.58
N ILE A 253 -0.34 -5.05 -17.84
CA ILE A 253 0.23 -6.36 -18.23
C ILE A 253 1.42 -6.79 -17.36
N PRO A 254 2.38 -5.91 -16.98
CA PRO A 254 3.49 -6.31 -16.12
C PRO A 254 3.06 -6.92 -14.77
N PHE A 255 1.96 -6.46 -14.18
CA PHE A 255 1.44 -7.03 -12.92
C PHE A 255 0.88 -8.44 -13.11
N TRP A 256 0.12 -8.67 -14.19
CA TRP A 256 -0.40 -10.00 -14.53
C TRP A 256 0.73 -11.01 -14.78
N ILE A 257 1.77 -10.60 -15.53
CA ILE A 257 2.92 -11.46 -15.80
C ILE A 257 3.70 -11.75 -14.52
N ALA A 258 3.88 -10.74 -13.65
CA ALA A 258 4.51 -10.92 -12.35
C ALA A 258 3.72 -11.91 -11.48
N ALA A 259 2.39 -11.80 -11.43
CA ALA A 259 1.54 -12.72 -10.68
C ALA A 259 1.68 -14.18 -11.15
N ILE A 260 1.65 -14.42 -12.46
CA ILE A 260 1.85 -15.77 -13.02
C ILE A 260 3.25 -16.29 -12.69
N THR A 261 4.26 -15.42 -12.74
CA THR A 261 5.64 -15.78 -12.38
C THR A 261 5.77 -16.13 -10.90
N SER A 262 5.14 -15.35 -10.01
CA SER A 262 5.09 -15.65 -8.57
C SER A 262 4.41 -16.99 -8.30
N PHE A 263 3.33 -17.33 -9.01
CA PHE A 263 2.70 -18.65 -8.93
C PHE A 263 3.66 -19.78 -9.32
N GLN A 264 4.37 -19.62 -10.45
CA GLN A 264 5.35 -20.59 -10.93
C GLN A 264 6.51 -20.81 -9.95
N GLN A 265 6.85 -19.79 -9.16
CA GLN A 265 7.89 -19.83 -8.12
C GLN A 265 7.35 -20.26 -6.75
N ALA A 266 6.09 -20.72 -6.67
CA ALA A 266 5.40 -21.04 -5.42
C ALA A 266 5.31 -19.88 -4.40
N ARG A 267 5.48 -18.63 -4.86
CA ARG A 267 5.26 -17.41 -4.09
C ARG A 267 3.79 -17.01 -4.15
N TYR A 268 2.93 -17.86 -3.59
CA TYR A 268 1.47 -17.72 -3.72
C TYR A 268 0.90 -16.45 -3.09
N ALA A 269 1.48 -15.97 -1.99
CA ALA A 269 1.07 -14.71 -1.38
C ALA A 269 1.30 -13.52 -2.34
N ASP A 270 2.50 -13.43 -2.92
CA ASP A 270 2.81 -12.38 -3.90
C ASP A 270 1.91 -12.48 -5.14
N CYS A 271 1.62 -13.71 -5.60
CA CYS A 271 0.68 -13.94 -6.69
C CYS A 271 -0.70 -13.34 -6.40
N VAL A 272 -1.27 -13.63 -5.22
CA VAL A 272 -2.59 -13.12 -4.82
C VAL A 272 -2.58 -11.60 -4.65
N ILE A 273 -1.55 -11.05 -3.99
CA ILE A 273 -1.39 -9.60 -3.80
C ILE A 273 -1.35 -8.89 -5.16
N LEU A 274 -0.67 -9.47 -6.15
CA LEU A 274 -0.60 -8.93 -7.50
C LEU A 274 -1.90 -9.11 -8.28
N LEU A 275 -2.63 -10.22 -8.12
CA LEU A 275 -3.85 -10.50 -8.89
C LEU A 275 -5.08 -9.73 -8.41
N LEU A 276 -5.22 -9.50 -7.11
CA LEU A 276 -6.43 -8.87 -6.56
C LEU A 276 -6.73 -7.50 -7.17
N PRO A 277 -5.77 -6.55 -7.25
CA PRO A 277 -6.02 -5.25 -7.91
C PRO A 277 -6.31 -5.40 -9.40
N GLN A 278 -5.74 -6.42 -10.03
CA GLN A 278 -5.87 -6.66 -11.47
C GLN A 278 -7.23 -7.24 -11.83
N LEU A 279 -7.79 -8.09 -10.97
CA LEU A 279 -9.17 -8.53 -11.06
C LEU A 279 -10.13 -7.34 -10.95
N GLU A 280 -9.90 -6.44 -10.00
CA GLU A 280 -10.71 -5.21 -9.86
C GLU A 280 -10.61 -4.34 -11.12
N GLY A 281 -9.40 -4.09 -11.61
CA GLY A 281 -9.16 -3.33 -12.84
C GLY A 281 -9.85 -3.94 -14.07
N GLY A 282 -9.74 -5.26 -14.25
CA GLY A 282 -10.39 -5.95 -15.37
C GLY A 282 -11.91 -5.89 -15.32
N LEU A 283 -12.49 -6.05 -14.13
CA LEU A 283 -13.93 -5.89 -13.93
C LEU A 283 -14.37 -4.43 -14.09
N ARG A 284 -13.54 -3.46 -13.71
CA ARG A 284 -13.79 -2.02 -13.95
C ARG A 284 -13.86 -1.70 -15.45
N VAL A 285 -13.00 -2.31 -16.26
CA VAL A 285 -13.06 -2.18 -17.74
C VAL A 285 -14.41 -2.68 -18.27
N LEU A 286 -14.85 -3.87 -17.84
CA LEU A 286 -16.15 -4.40 -18.24
C LEU A 286 -17.31 -3.53 -17.75
N PHE A 287 -17.29 -3.16 -16.47
CA PHE A 287 -18.29 -2.32 -15.82
C PHE A 287 -18.52 -1.01 -16.58
N THR A 288 -17.44 -0.30 -16.90
CA THR A 288 -17.52 1.01 -17.58
C THR A 288 -18.01 0.88 -19.02
N ALA A 289 -17.69 -0.23 -19.70
CA ALA A 289 -18.18 -0.52 -21.03
C ALA A 289 -19.69 -0.82 -21.03
N VAL A 290 -20.16 -1.72 -20.16
CA VAL A 290 -21.56 -2.17 -20.14
C VAL A 290 -22.51 -1.11 -19.60
N ASN A 291 -22.06 -0.30 -18.62
CA ASN A 291 -22.82 0.79 -18.05
C ASN A 291 -22.59 2.15 -18.77
N LYS A 292 -21.81 2.16 -19.87
CA LYS A 292 -21.54 3.35 -20.69
C LYS A 292 -20.99 4.55 -19.90
N CYS A 293 -20.13 4.30 -18.93
CA CYS A 293 -19.54 5.32 -18.05
C CYS A 293 -18.00 5.34 -18.13
N PRO A 294 -17.41 5.62 -19.30
CA PRO A 294 -15.96 5.52 -19.52
C PRO A 294 -15.12 6.44 -18.63
N SER A 295 -15.68 7.56 -18.15
CA SER A 295 -15.01 8.44 -17.19
C SER A 295 -14.61 7.72 -15.91
N ARG A 296 -15.38 6.71 -15.49
CA ARG A 296 -15.18 5.95 -14.24
C ARG A 296 -14.07 4.90 -14.28
N LEU A 297 -13.39 4.77 -15.42
CA LEU A 297 -12.29 3.80 -15.57
C LEU A 297 -11.05 4.23 -14.78
N MET A 298 -10.75 5.53 -14.80
CA MET A 298 -9.54 6.11 -14.21
C MET A 298 -9.83 7.18 -13.14
N THR A 299 -11.10 7.47 -12.84
CA THR A 299 -11.42 8.47 -11.83
C THR A 299 -11.35 7.90 -10.42
N ALA A 300 -10.34 8.36 -9.71
CA ALA A 300 -10.45 8.73 -8.30
C ALA A 300 -10.94 10.18 -8.28
N GLU A 301 -12.24 10.41 -8.39
CA GLU A 301 -12.73 11.79 -8.37
C GLU A 301 -12.45 12.39 -6.98
N SER A 302 -11.87 13.57 -6.88
CA SER A 302 -11.54 14.21 -5.60
C SER A 302 -12.76 14.45 -4.70
N SER A 303 -13.97 14.37 -5.26
CA SER A 303 -15.25 14.43 -4.56
C SER A 303 -16.04 13.11 -4.57
N SER A 304 -15.54 12.06 -5.25
CA SER A 304 -16.28 10.81 -5.47
C SER A 304 -15.40 9.59 -5.19
N LEU A 305 -15.98 8.60 -4.51
CA LEU A 305 -15.32 7.35 -4.15
C LEU A 305 -14.69 6.67 -5.39
N TYR A 306 -13.56 6.01 -5.20
CA TYR A 306 -12.96 5.12 -6.21
C TYR A 306 -14.02 4.11 -6.71
N THR A 307 -14.07 3.82 -8.02
CA THR A 307 -14.88 2.69 -8.52
C THR A 307 -14.19 1.38 -8.16
N THR A 308 -14.51 0.88 -6.97
CA THR A 308 -14.01 -0.37 -6.36
C THR A 308 -14.94 -1.54 -6.61
N PHE A 309 -14.57 -2.74 -6.14
CA PHE A 309 -15.45 -3.91 -6.18
C PHE A 309 -16.86 -3.66 -5.64
N ASP A 310 -17.01 -2.91 -4.54
CA ASP A 310 -18.32 -2.63 -3.94
C ASP A 310 -19.25 -1.94 -4.93
N GLU A 311 -18.73 -0.95 -5.66
CA GLU A 311 -19.51 -0.22 -6.67
C GLU A 311 -19.70 -1.02 -7.95
N ILE A 312 -18.68 -1.80 -8.36
CA ILE A 312 -18.71 -2.65 -9.55
C ILE A 312 -19.74 -3.77 -9.41
N LEU A 313 -19.91 -4.32 -8.20
CA LEU A 313 -20.80 -5.46 -7.90
C LEU A 313 -22.15 -5.02 -7.31
N ALA A 314 -22.36 -3.73 -7.04
CA ALA A 314 -23.63 -3.21 -6.55
C ALA A 314 -24.79 -3.49 -7.53
N LYS A 315 -25.99 -3.70 -6.99
CA LYS A 315 -27.21 -3.94 -7.82
C LYS A 315 -27.61 -2.73 -8.65
N GLN A 316 -27.37 -1.53 -8.13
CA GLN A 316 -27.73 -0.26 -8.73
C GLN A 316 -26.52 0.68 -8.70
N LEU A 317 -26.47 1.57 -9.68
CA LEU A 317 -25.53 2.68 -9.76
C LEU A 317 -25.98 3.83 -8.85
N ASN A 318 -25.10 4.83 -8.63
CA ASN A 318 -25.40 5.99 -7.77
C ASN A 318 -26.59 6.84 -8.27
N ASN A 319 -26.94 6.73 -9.55
CA ASN A 319 -28.11 7.37 -10.17
C ASN A 319 -29.36 6.46 -10.18
N GLU A 320 -29.36 5.39 -9.37
CA GLU A 320 -30.43 4.38 -9.24
C GLU A 320 -30.66 3.51 -10.49
N GLU A 321 -29.88 3.71 -11.56
CA GLU A 321 -29.92 2.84 -12.73
C GLU A 321 -29.44 1.43 -12.40
N ILE A 322 -30.00 0.43 -13.08
CA ILE A 322 -29.63 -0.98 -12.88
C ILE A 322 -28.21 -1.20 -13.39
N ASN A 323 -27.34 -1.75 -12.54
CA ASN A 323 -26.01 -2.17 -12.96
C ASN A 323 -26.12 -3.33 -13.95
N GLN A 324 -25.59 -3.14 -15.15
CA GLN A 324 -25.67 -4.14 -16.23
C GLN A 324 -24.61 -5.25 -16.11
N LEU A 325 -23.57 -5.06 -15.29
CA LEU A 325 -22.46 -6.02 -15.18
C LEU A 325 -22.92 -7.40 -14.68
N PRO A 326 -23.73 -7.53 -13.61
CA PRO A 326 -24.22 -8.83 -13.15
C PRO A 326 -25.00 -9.60 -14.23
N ILE A 327 -25.75 -8.89 -15.07
CA ILE A 327 -26.54 -9.47 -16.17
C ILE A 327 -25.60 -10.03 -17.26
N VAL A 328 -24.52 -9.31 -17.57
CA VAL A 328 -23.55 -9.70 -18.61
C VAL A 328 -22.67 -10.87 -18.15
N LEU A 329 -22.27 -10.92 -16.87
CA LEU A 329 -21.46 -12.02 -16.33
C LEU A 329 -22.28 -13.29 -16.04
N GLY A 330 -23.60 -13.15 -15.88
CA GLY A 330 -24.51 -14.24 -15.51
C GLY A 330 -24.57 -14.49 -14.00
N GLU A 331 -25.75 -14.91 -13.52
CA GLU A 331 -26.02 -15.09 -12.07
C GLU A 331 -25.07 -16.09 -11.39
N SER A 332 -24.62 -17.13 -12.11
CA SER A 332 -23.71 -18.14 -11.57
C SER A 332 -22.34 -17.56 -11.21
N ALA A 333 -21.82 -16.60 -11.99
CA ALA A 333 -20.54 -15.94 -11.71
C ALA A 333 -20.66 -14.95 -10.54
N MET A 334 -21.85 -14.40 -10.32
CA MET A 334 -22.14 -13.44 -9.25
C MET A 334 -22.43 -14.12 -7.90
N SER A 335 -23.03 -15.32 -7.89
CA SER A 335 -23.27 -16.09 -6.66
C SER A 335 -21.99 -16.53 -5.92
N SER A 336 -20.86 -16.62 -6.64
CA SER A 336 -19.52 -16.83 -6.06
C SER A 336 -18.85 -15.55 -5.54
N ALA A 337 -19.42 -14.37 -5.87
CA ALA A 337 -18.91 -13.05 -5.53
C ALA A 337 -19.76 -12.34 -4.48
N ASP A 338 -20.66 -13.05 -3.78
CA ASP A 338 -21.37 -12.55 -2.59
C ASP A 338 -20.37 -12.33 -1.43
N PHE A 339 -19.55 -11.29 -1.56
CA PHE A 339 -18.61 -10.78 -0.55
C PHE A 339 -19.31 -10.06 0.61
N HIS A 340 -20.65 -10.13 0.67
CA HIS A 340 -21.48 -9.39 1.64
C HIS A 340 -21.26 -9.78 3.12
N LYS A 341 -20.30 -10.66 3.44
CA LYS A 341 -19.95 -11.07 4.82
C LYS A 341 -18.46 -11.33 5.07
N MET A 342 -17.55 -10.75 4.27
CA MET A 342 -16.09 -10.94 4.48
C MET A 342 -15.28 -9.63 4.64
N THR A 343 -15.92 -8.57 5.13
CA THR A 343 -15.24 -7.37 5.64
C THR A 343 -15.48 -7.17 7.13
#